data_AF-A0A2G2HIF2-F1
#
_entry.id   AF-A0A2G2HIF2-F1
#
_cell.length_a   1.000
_cell.length_b   1.000
_cell.length_c   1.000
_cell.angle_alpha   90.00
_cell.angle_beta   90.00
_cell.angle_gamma   90.00
#
_symmetry.space_group_name_H-M   'P 1'
#
loop_
_entity.id
_entity.type
_entity.pdbx_description
1 polymer ?
#
loop_
_entity_poly.entity_id
_entity_poly.type
_entity_poly.pdbx_seq_one_letter_code
_entity_poly.pdbx_strand_id
1 'polypeptide(L)'
;MSKLEETSFQFLSEIPENHLYIKLIEQLNKDFQMTGIDKEFSLDTTPKLLIIQLQGSIHKLISSNYSEYLNLMYRIDVSENQLKKIDVSDFEQVVYLILKREWQKVWIRSKF
;
A
#
# COMPACT_ATOMS: atom_id res chain seq x y z
N MET A 1 -15.62 22.92 -1.75
CA MET A 1 -14.14 22.85 -1.75
C MET A 1 -13.78 21.39 -1.59
N SER A 2 -13.32 20.77 -2.68
CA SER A 2 -12.97 19.35 -2.73
C SER A 2 -11.91 19.05 -1.67
N LYS A 3 -12.11 17.97 -0.92
CA LYS A 3 -11.01 17.30 -0.23
C LYS A 3 -9.93 17.08 -1.30
N LEU A 4 -8.74 17.68 -1.14
CA LEU A 4 -7.61 17.29 -1.96
C LEU A 4 -7.45 15.77 -1.76
N GLU A 5 -7.56 15.02 -2.84
CA GLU A 5 -7.11 13.63 -2.84
C GLU A 5 -5.59 13.68 -2.61
N GLU A 6 -5.16 13.31 -1.41
CA GLU A 6 -3.75 13.16 -1.11
C GLU A 6 -3.20 12.03 -1.99
N THR A 7 -2.20 12.35 -2.82
CA THR A 7 -1.52 11.36 -3.64
C THR A 7 -0.64 10.46 -2.78
N SER A 8 -0.37 9.24 -3.24
CA SER A 8 0.57 8.32 -2.57
C SER A 8 1.96 8.94 -2.41
N PHE A 9 2.38 9.76 -3.38
CA PHE A 9 3.67 10.44 -3.33
C PHE A 9 3.73 11.48 -2.23
N GLN A 10 2.70 12.34 -2.15
CA GLN A 10 2.62 13.35 -1.09
C GLN A 10 2.61 12.66 0.29
N PHE A 11 1.80 11.62 0.44
CA PHE A 11 1.72 10.83 1.66
C PHE A 11 3.08 10.26 2.11
N LEU A 12 3.81 9.60 1.20
CA LEU A 12 5.13 9.05 1.53
C LEU A 12 6.17 10.14 1.80
N SER A 13 6.06 11.30 1.15
CA SER A 13 6.98 12.42 1.36
C SER A 13 6.85 13.08 2.73
N GLU A 14 5.70 12.90 3.39
CA GLU A 14 5.41 13.44 4.72
C GLU A 14 5.87 12.50 5.86
N ILE A 15 6.37 11.30 5.54
CA ILE A 15 6.92 10.38 6.55
C ILE A 15 8.21 11.00 7.13
N PRO A 16 8.24 11.34 8.43
CA PRO A 16 9.24 12.26 8.99
C PRO A 16 10.64 11.63 9.14
N GLU A 17 10.76 10.30 9.09
CA GLU A 17 11.98 9.58 9.45
C GLU A 17 12.24 8.40 8.52
N ASN A 18 13.48 8.30 8.01
CA ASN A 18 13.88 7.26 7.06
C ASN A 18 13.66 5.83 7.62
N HIS A 19 13.89 5.64 8.92
CA HIS A 19 13.72 4.33 9.54
C HIS A 19 12.24 3.90 9.62
N LEU A 20 11.29 4.84 9.70
CA LEU A 20 9.86 4.53 9.68
C LEU A 20 9.38 4.19 8.27
N TYR A 21 9.97 4.81 7.24
CA TYR A 21 9.74 4.43 5.85
C TYR A 21 10.24 3.00 5.57
N ILE A 22 11.43 2.63 6.06
CA ILE A 22 11.92 1.24 5.97
C ILE A 22 10.94 0.28 6.66
N LYS A 23 10.47 0.60 7.88
CA LYS A 23 9.47 -0.22 8.59
C LYS A 23 8.15 -0.35 7.82
N LEU A 24 7.74 0.67 7.09
CA LEU A 24 6.57 0.61 6.21
C LEU A 24 6.79 -0.41 5.09
N ILE A 25 7.96 -0.39 4.44
CA ILE A 25 8.29 -1.36 3.39
C ILE A 25 8.37 -2.78 3.96
N GLU A 26 9.01 -2.97 5.13
CA GLU A 26 9.07 -4.27 5.81
C GLU A 26 7.67 -4.82 6.11
N GLN A 27 6.79 -3.96 6.61
CA GLN A 27 5.43 -4.34 6.95
C GLN A 27 4.59 -4.62 5.68
N LEU A 28 4.78 -3.87 4.59
CA LEU A 28 4.20 -4.17 3.28
C LEU A 28 4.67 -5.53 2.73
N ASN A 29 5.98 -5.79 2.73
CA ASN A 29 6.58 -7.06 2.31
C ASN A 29 6.03 -8.23 3.11
N LYS A 30 5.93 -8.08 4.43
CA LYS A 30 5.37 -9.09 5.32
C LYS A 30 3.94 -9.46 4.92
N ASP A 31 3.10 -8.47 4.63
CA ASP A 31 1.71 -8.72 4.29
C ASP A 31 1.56 -9.37 2.91
N PHE A 32 2.38 -8.98 1.92
CA PHE A 32 2.49 -9.65 0.62
C PHE A 32 2.91 -11.13 0.75
N GLN A 33 3.97 -11.40 1.53
CA GLN A 33 4.46 -12.75 1.77
C GLN A 33 3.39 -13.60 2.48
N MET A 34 2.71 -13.04 3.48
CA MET A 34 1.65 -13.71 4.21
C MET A 34 0.39 -13.99 3.39
N THR A 35 0.26 -13.42 2.19
CA THR A 35 -0.83 -13.71 1.25
C THR A 35 -0.37 -14.59 0.08
N GLY A 36 0.88 -15.10 0.13
CA GLY A 36 1.44 -15.99 -0.89
C GLY A 36 1.93 -15.27 -2.16
N ILE A 37 2.02 -13.94 -2.15
CA ILE A 37 2.43 -13.17 -3.32
C ILE A 37 3.96 -13.12 -3.37
N ASP A 38 4.54 -13.68 -4.43
CA ASP A 38 5.97 -13.65 -4.71
C ASP A 38 6.42 -12.28 -5.25
N LYS A 39 6.40 -11.29 -4.35
CA LYS A 39 6.84 -9.92 -4.61
C LYS A 39 7.44 -9.34 -3.34
N GLU A 40 8.67 -8.85 -3.47
CA GLU A 40 9.35 -8.10 -2.43
C GLU A 40 9.76 -6.72 -2.97
N PHE A 41 9.58 -5.69 -2.14
CA PHE A 41 10.01 -4.33 -2.39
C PHE A 41 11.34 -4.08 -1.67
N SER A 42 12.31 -3.49 -2.36
CA SER A 42 13.62 -3.21 -1.76
C SER A 42 13.51 -2.16 -0.66
N LEU A 43 14.22 -2.35 0.46
CA LEU A 43 14.19 -1.43 1.60
C LEU A 43 14.84 -0.07 1.30
N ASP A 44 15.67 0.02 0.27
CA ASP A 44 16.32 1.25 -0.22
C ASP A 44 15.55 1.92 -1.38
N THR A 45 14.37 1.42 -1.75
CA THR A 45 13.59 1.96 -2.86
C THR A 45 13.10 3.37 -2.58
N THR A 46 13.16 4.26 -3.57
CA THR A 46 12.59 5.61 -3.43
C THR A 46 11.06 5.57 -3.35
N PRO A 47 10.39 6.54 -2.70
CA PRO A 47 8.93 6.61 -2.63
C PRO A 47 8.25 6.51 -4.00
N LYS A 48 8.79 7.21 -5.01
CA LYS A 48 8.26 7.17 -6.37
C LYS A 48 8.36 5.77 -6.98
N LEU A 49 9.49 5.10 -6.79
CA LEU A 49 9.70 3.75 -7.32
C LEU A 49 8.82 2.73 -6.59
N LEU A 50 8.65 2.86 -5.27
CA LEU A 50 7.72 2.04 -4.49
C LEU A 50 6.30 2.11 -5.04
N ILE A 51 5.79 3.33 -5.28
CA ILE A 51 4.45 3.56 -5.81
C ILE A 51 4.29 2.88 -7.17
N ILE A 52 5.23 3.11 -8.10
CA ILE A 52 5.19 2.50 -9.45
C ILE A 52 5.17 0.98 -9.37
N GLN A 53 6.04 0.39 -8.53
CA GLN A 53 6.12 -1.05 -8.37
C GLN A 53 4.85 -1.63 -7.72
N LEU A 54 4.28 -0.93 -6.74
CA LEU A 54 3.07 -1.35 -6.05
C LEU A 54 1.86 -1.24 -6.99
N GLN A 55 1.70 -0.14 -7.72
CA GLN A 55 0.67 0.01 -8.77
C GLN A 55 0.73 -1.13 -9.79
N GLY A 56 1.91 -1.44 -10.32
CA GLY A 56 2.08 -2.55 -11.27
C GLY A 56 1.73 -3.92 -10.66
N SER A 57 2.05 -4.12 -9.38
CA SER A 57 1.71 -5.35 -8.66
C SER A 57 0.20 -5.48 -8.47
N ILE A 58 -0.48 -4.41 -8.04
CA ILE A 58 -1.93 -4.38 -7.87
C ILE A 58 -2.65 -4.58 -9.21
N HIS A 59 -2.20 -3.93 -10.28
CA HIS A 59 -2.74 -4.13 -11.62
C HIS A 59 -2.61 -5.60 -12.07
N LYS A 60 -1.46 -6.24 -11.84
CA LYS A 60 -1.26 -7.66 -12.15
C LYS A 60 -2.19 -8.56 -11.33
N LEU A 61 -2.33 -8.29 -10.03
CA LEU A 61 -3.20 -9.09 -9.17
C LEU A 61 -4.67 -8.96 -9.59
N ILE A 62 -5.14 -7.75 -9.88
CA ILE A 62 -6.53 -7.54 -10.34
C ILE A 62 -6.78 -8.23 -11.69
N SER A 63 -5.85 -8.14 -12.64
CA SER A 63 -6.03 -8.69 -13.99
C SER A 63 -5.86 -10.20 -14.08
N SER A 64 -4.98 -10.79 -13.26
CA SER A 64 -4.57 -12.20 -13.40
C SER A 64 -4.92 -13.07 -12.19
N ASN A 65 -4.91 -12.51 -10.97
CA ASN A 65 -5.02 -13.26 -9.71
C ASN A 65 -5.96 -12.54 -8.70
N TYR A 66 -7.21 -12.27 -9.07
CA TYR A 66 -8.12 -11.43 -8.25
C TYR A 66 -8.32 -11.96 -6.81
N SER A 67 -8.24 -13.29 -6.61
CA SER A 67 -8.31 -13.87 -5.26
C SER A 67 -7.13 -13.46 -4.37
N GLU A 68 -5.91 -13.35 -4.91
CA GLU A 68 -4.75 -12.88 -4.15
C GLU A 68 -4.86 -11.39 -3.84
N TYR A 69 -5.40 -10.60 -4.77
CA TYR A 69 -5.73 -9.20 -4.52
C TYR A 69 -6.69 -9.05 -3.32
N LEU A 70 -7.81 -9.80 -3.31
CA LEU A 70 -8.74 -9.77 -2.19
C LEU A 70 -8.07 -10.20 -0.87
N ASN A 71 -7.31 -11.30 -0.89
CA ASN A 71 -6.59 -11.78 0.28
C ASN A 71 -5.62 -10.73 0.84
N LEU A 72 -4.90 -10.03 -0.06
CA LEU A 72 -4.02 -8.92 0.30
C LEU A 72 -4.81 -7.79 0.96
N MET A 73 -5.94 -7.37 0.36
CA MET A 73 -6.74 -6.28 0.91
C MET A 73 -7.28 -6.62 2.30
N TYR A 74 -7.71 -7.87 2.52
CA TYR A 74 -8.11 -8.36 3.84
C TYR A 74 -6.96 -8.35 4.86
N ARG A 75 -5.76 -8.78 4.47
CA ARG A 75 -4.56 -8.74 5.34
C ARG A 75 -4.16 -7.31 5.70
N ILE A 76 -4.30 -6.38 4.76
CA ILE A 76 -3.98 -4.95 4.93
C ILE A 76 -5.10 -4.20 5.67
N ASP A 77 -6.18 -4.91 6.02
CA ASP A 77 -7.40 -4.39 6.64
C ASP A 77 -8.20 -3.42 5.74
N VAL A 78 -7.93 -3.34 4.43
CA VAL A 78 -8.72 -2.52 3.49
C VAL A 78 -10.09 -3.15 3.27
N SER A 79 -11.13 -2.49 3.77
CA SER A 79 -12.49 -3.06 3.69
C SER A 79 -13.03 -3.07 2.26
N GLU A 80 -13.81 -4.08 1.89
CA GLU A 80 -14.51 -4.13 0.60
C GLU A 80 -15.37 -2.88 0.35
N ASN A 81 -15.96 -2.30 1.41
CA ASN A 81 -16.75 -1.08 1.30
C ASN A 81 -15.92 0.14 0.89
N GLN A 82 -14.63 0.16 1.21
CA GLN A 82 -13.70 1.16 0.67
C GLN A 82 -13.37 0.86 -0.78
N LEU A 83 -13.10 -0.40 -1.12
CA LEU A 83 -12.78 -0.82 -2.49
C LEU A 83 -13.93 -0.58 -3.48
N LYS A 84 -15.17 -0.85 -3.08
CA LYS A 84 -16.39 -0.62 -3.90
C LYS A 84 -16.65 0.86 -4.20
N LYS A 85 -16.02 1.77 -3.46
CA LYS A 85 -16.14 3.23 -3.65
C LYS A 85 -15.04 3.79 -4.55
N ILE A 86 -14.02 2.99 -4.84
CA ILE A 86 -12.91 3.37 -5.71
C ILE A 86 -13.29 2.89 -7.10
N ASP A 87 -13.19 3.78 -8.08
CA ASP A 87 -13.26 3.35 -9.47
C ASP A 87 -12.09 2.39 -9.71
N VAL A 88 -12.34 1.19 -10.24
CA VAL A 88 -11.30 0.17 -10.45
C VAL A 88 -10.20 0.68 -11.41
N SER A 89 -10.48 1.73 -12.19
CA SER A 89 -9.50 2.43 -13.02
C SER A 89 -8.55 3.34 -12.23
N ASP A 90 -8.90 3.73 -11.00
CA ASP A 90 -8.11 4.58 -10.13
C ASP A 90 -7.20 3.73 -9.20
N PHE A 91 -6.17 3.17 -9.82
CA PHE A 91 -5.13 2.42 -9.11
C PHE A 91 -4.36 3.29 -8.10
N GLU A 92 -4.31 4.60 -8.30
CA GLU A 92 -3.61 5.51 -7.39
C GLU A 92 -4.31 5.55 -6.03
N GLN A 93 -5.63 5.65 -6.01
CA GLN A 93 -6.40 5.65 -4.77
C GLN A 93 -6.29 4.33 -4.00
N VAL A 94 -6.20 3.19 -4.70
CA VAL A 94 -5.96 1.87 -4.09
C VAL A 94 -4.57 1.82 -3.46
N VAL A 95 -3.54 2.27 -4.18
CA VAL A 95 -2.15 2.30 -3.67
C VAL A 95 -2.01 3.22 -2.46
N TYR A 96 -2.63 4.40 -2.48
CA TYR A 96 -2.66 5.28 -1.32
C TYR A 96 -3.27 4.59 -0.10
N LEU A 97 -4.41 3.90 -0.25
CA LEU A 97 -5.06 3.22 0.88
C LEU A 97 -4.19 2.13 1.47
N ILE A 98 -3.52 1.34 0.63
CA ILE A 98 -2.58 0.31 1.08
C ILE A 98 -1.46 0.95 1.91
N LEU A 99 -0.76 1.94 1.36
CA LEU A 99 0.35 2.61 2.03
C LEU A 99 -0.10 3.28 3.34
N LYS A 100 -1.30 3.88 3.34
CA LYS A 100 -1.90 4.49 4.52
C LYS A 100 -2.16 3.48 5.64
N ARG A 101 -2.68 2.29 5.32
CA ARG A 101 -2.91 1.24 6.33
C ARG A 101 -1.61 0.68 6.87
N GLU A 102 -0.63 0.44 6.01
CA GLU A 102 0.68 -0.04 6.47
C GLU A 102 1.40 0.98 7.35
N TRP A 103 1.32 2.25 7.00
CA TRP A 103 1.79 3.33 7.86
C TRP A 103 1.10 3.35 9.22
N GLN A 104 -0.24 3.23 9.26
CA GLN A 104 -0.98 3.21 10.53
C GLN A 104 -0.49 2.08 11.45
N LYS A 105 -0.24 0.89 10.92
CA LYS A 105 0.33 -0.24 11.68
C LYS A 105 1.71 0.10 12.22
N VAL A 106 2.59 0.67 11.39
CA VAL A 106 3.96 1.04 11.79
C VAL A 106 3.97 2.15 12.83
N TRP A 107 3.18 3.20 12.62
CA TRP A 107 3.09 4.34 13.53
C TRP A 107 2.53 3.94 14.90
N ILE A 108 1.50 3.09 14.95
CA ILE A 108 1.00 2.57 16.24
C ILE A 108 2.12 1.81 16.96
N ARG A 109 2.85 0.92 16.26
CA ARG A 109 3.96 0.14 16.85
C ARG A 109 5.20 0.97 17.21
N SER A 110 5.35 2.20 16.71
CA SER A 110 6.46 3.08 17.10
C SER A 110 6.14 3.95 18.31
N LYS A 111 4.86 4.03 18.71
CA LYS A 111 4.39 4.78 19.87
C LYS A 111 4.29 3.95 21.15
N PHE A 112 4.34 2.62 21.04
CA PHE A 112 4.27 1.65 22.13
C PHE A 112 5.49 0.74 22.11
#